data_AF-A0A7V3LIB0-F1
#
_entry.id   AF-A0A7V3LIB0-F1
#
_cell.length_a   1.000
_cell.length_b   1.000
_cell.length_c   1.000
_cell.angle_alpha   90.00
_cell.angle_beta   90.00
_cell.angle_gamma   90.00
#
_symmetry.space_group_name_H-M   'P 1'
#
loop_
_entity.id
_entity.type
_entity.pdbx_description
1 polymer ?
#
loop_
_entity_poly.entity_id
_entity_poly.type
_entity_poly.pdbx_seq_one_letter_code
_entity_poly.pdbx_strand_id
1 'polypeptide(L)' 'MEENGVSRAELARRISKSPAYVTQILRGNANFTIGTMVRLAMALNCRLELHLVPSQPSGES' A
#
# COMPACT_ATOMS: atom_id res chain seq x y z
N MET A 1 10.59 -0.06 -0.80
CA MET A 1 10.86 -0.72 -2.10
C MET A 1 12.34 -0.69 -2.42
N GLU A 2 12.98 0.48 -2.33
CA GLU A 2 14.43 0.65 -2.46
C GLU A 2 15.21 -0.19 -1.44
N GLU A 3 14.80 -0.16 -0.17
CA GLU A 3 15.41 -0.97 0.91
C GLU A 3 15.25 -2.49 0.70
N ASN A 4 14.23 -2.94 -0.02
CA ASN A 4 13.99 -4.36 -0.34
C ASN A 4 14.54 -4.75 -1.72
N GLY A 5 15.21 -3.85 -2.44
CA GLY A 5 15.71 -4.10 -3.80
C GLY A 5 14.62 -4.41 -4.84
N VAL A 6 13.36 -4.03 -4.59
CA VAL A 6 12.23 -4.37 -5.46
C VAL A 6 11.96 -3.25 -6.45
N SER A 7 12.13 -3.53 -7.75
CA SER A 7 11.77 -2.60 -8.82
C SER A 7 10.25 -2.53 -9.03
N ARG A 8 9.77 -1.46 -9.70
CA ARG A 8 8.34 -1.33 -10.06
C ARG A 8 7.85 -2.47 -10.97
N ALA A 9 8.70 -2.91 -11.89
CA ALA A 9 8.38 -4.02 -12.79
C ALA A 9 8.28 -5.35 -12.02
N GLU A 10 9.19 -5.58 -11.07
CA GLU A 10 9.14 -6.77 -10.22
C GLU A 10 7.93 -6.74 -9.30
N LEU A 11 7.58 -5.59 -8.71
CA LEU A 11 6.35 -5.47 -7.92
C LEU A 11 5.12 -5.79 -8.77
N ALA A 12 5.03 -5.25 -9.99
CA ALA A 12 3.94 -5.52 -10.91
C ALA A 12 3.77 -7.02 -11.19
N ARG A 13 4.90 -7.72 -11.40
CA ARG A 13 4.93 -9.18 -11.55
C ARG A 13 4.44 -9.90 -10.29
N ARG A 14 4.92 -9.50 -9.11
CA ARG A 14 4.55 -10.12 -7.81
C ARG A 14 3.07 -9.97 -7.46
N ILE A 15 2.43 -8.86 -7.84
CA ILE A 15 0.99 -8.64 -7.58
C ILE A 15 0.08 -8.97 -8.77
N SER A 16 0.64 -9.53 -9.85
CA SER A 16 -0.07 -9.84 -11.10
C SER A 16 -0.84 -8.64 -11.67
N LYS A 17 -0.18 -7.48 -11.75
CA LYS A 17 -0.73 -6.22 -12.29
C LYS A 17 0.19 -5.59 -13.32
N SER A 18 -0.31 -4.59 -14.04
CA SER A 18 0.50 -3.86 -15.01
C SER A 18 1.47 -2.88 -14.32
N PRO A 19 2.62 -2.57 -14.93
CA PRO A 19 3.52 -1.52 -14.45
C PRO A 19 2.84 -0.14 -14.37
N ALA A 20 1.89 0.12 -15.27
CA ALA A 20 1.06 1.33 -15.26
C ALA A 20 0.19 1.40 -14.00
N TYR A 21 -0.46 0.29 -13.63
CA TYR A 21 -1.21 0.18 -12.37
C TYR A 21 -0.31 0.43 -11.16
N VAL A 22 0.88 -0.20 -11.12
CA VAL A 22 1.86 0.02 -10.03
C VAL A 22 2.30 1.49 -9.95
N THR A 23 2.49 2.15 -11.09
CA THR A 23 2.85 3.57 -11.14
C THR A 23 1.70 4.45 -10.64
N GLN A 24 0.47 4.15 -11.05
CA GLN A 24 -0.72 4.87 -10.60
C GLN A 24 -0.88 4.78 -9.08
N ILE A 25 -0.76 3.58 -8.51
CA ILE A 25 -0.91 3.39 -7.06
C ILE A 25 0.24 4.05 -6.29
N LEU A 26 1.49 4.00 -6.78
CA LEU A 26 2.61 4.62 -6.08
C LEU A 26 2.66 6.15 -6.20
N ARG A 27 1.89 6.76 -7.12
CA ARG A 27 1.79 8.22 -7.26
C ARG A 27 0.88 8.86 -6.19
N GLY A 28 0.24 8.08 -5.32
CA GLY A 28 -0.52 8.59 -4.18
C GLY A 28 -1.90 9.19 -4.50
N ASN A 29 -2.24 9.38 -5.78
CA ASN A 29 -3.56 9.88 -6.18
C ASN A 29 -4.60 8.76 -6.39
N ALA A 30 -4.32 7.56 -5.87
CA ALA A 30 -5.23 6.43 -5.93
C ALA A 30 -5.82 6.18 -4.54
N ASN A 31 -7.15 6.17 -4.45
CA ASN A 31 -7.83 5.72 -3.24
C ASN A 31 -7.64 4.20 -3.13
N PHE A 32 -6.72 3.74 -2.29
CA PHE A 32 -6.46 2.32 -2.14
C PHE A 32 -7.62 1.64 -1.43
N THR A 33 -7.94 0.43 -1.85
CA THR A 33 -8.64 -0.50 -0.96
C THR A 33 -7.62 -1.08 0.01
N ILE A 34 -8.05 -1.41 1.23
CA ILE A 34 -7.24 -2.19 2.19
C ILE A 34 -6.73 -3.47 1.52
N GLY A 35 -7.54 -4.13 0.68
CA GLY A 35 -7.13 -5.32 -0.06
C GLY A 35 -5.94 -5.10 -1.00
N THR A 36 -5.81 -3.92 -1.60
CA THR A 36 -4.61 -3.56 -2.39
C THR A 36 -3.39 -3.39 -1.48
N MET A 37 -3.55 -2.74 -0.32
CA MET A 37 -2.46 -2.59 0.66
C MET A 37 -1.96 -3.94 1.19
N VAL A 38 -2.87 -4.88 1.47
CA VAL A 38 -2.50 -6.25 1.90
C VAL A 38 -1.70 -6.97 0.82
N ARG A 39 -2.11 -6.92 -0.46
CA ARG A 39 -1.35 -7.54 -1.56
C ARG A 39 0.04 -6.95 -1.70
N LEU A 40 0.17 -5.64 -1.54
CA LEU A 40 1.47 -4.96 -1.55
C LEU A 40 2.35 -5.42 -0.39
N ALA A 41 1.80 -5.49 0.82
CA ALA A 41 2.53 -5.96 1.99
C ALA A 41 3.07 -7.39 1.77
N MET A 42 2.22 -8.31 1.29
CA MET A 42 2.64 -9.68 0.96
C MET A 42 3.74 -9.71 -0.10
N ALA A 43 3.59 -8.96 -1.20
CA ALA A 43 4.57 -8.94 -2.30
C ALA A 43 5.93 -8.34 -1.89
N LEU A 44 5.94 -7.49 -0.87
CA LEU A 44 7.14 -6.84 -0.34
C LEU A 44 7.70 -7.54 0.91
N ASN A 45 7.10 -8.65 1.34
CA ASN A 45 7.42 -9.34 2.59
C ASN A 45 7.32 -8.41 3.82
N CYS A 46 6.28 -7.58 3.84
CA CYS A 46 5.96 -6.64 4.91
C CYS A 46 4.65 -7.03 5.60
N ARG A 47 4.43 -6.48 6.80
CA ARG A 47 3.16 -6.55 7.52
C ARG A 47 2.41 -5.22 7.36
N LEU A 48 1.11 -5.29 7.06
CA LEU A 48 0.24 -4.12 7.10
C LEU A 48 -0.24 -3.93 8.54
N GLU A 49 0.08 -2.78 9.14
CA GLU A 49 -0.45 -2.37 10.44
C GLU A 49 -1.43 -1.21 10.24
N LEU A 50 -2.67 -1.39 10.69
CA LEU A 50 -3.73 -0.38 10.62
C LEU A 50 -4.22 -0.10 12.03
N HIS A 51 -4.24 1.17 12.40
CA HIS A 51 -4.77 1.64 13.67
C HIS A 51 -5.91 2.62 13.41
N LEU A 52 -7.07 2.33 13.99
CA LEU A 52 -8.18 3.27 14.00
C LEU A 52 -8.00 4.20 15.19
N VAL A 53 -8.18 5.49 14.95
CA VAL A 53 -8.20 6.52 15.98
C VAL A 53 -9.60 7.12 16.04
N PRO A 54 -10.02 7.67 17.20
CA PRO A 54 -11.30 8.37 17.31
C PRO A 54 -11.46 9.43 16.21
N SER A 55 -12.60 9.46 15.53
CA SER A 55 -12.89 10.43 14.47
C SER A 55 -13.07 11.86 14.99
N GLN A 56 -13.30 11.99 16.30
CA GLN A 56 -13.19 13.20 17.10
C GLN A 56 -12.55 12.78 18.44
N PRO A 57 -11.65 13.58 19.02
CA PRO A 57 -11.18 13.32 20.38
C PRO A 57 -12.39 13.28 21.31
N SER A 58 -12.55 12.19 22.04
CA SER A 58 -13.58 12.04 23.07
C SER A 58 -13.30 13.03 24.20
N GLY A 59 -13.81 14.25 24.08
CA GLY A 59 -13.90 15.24 25.15
C GLY A 59 -12.67 16.12 25.36
N GLU A 60 -12.83 17.40 25.04
CA GLU A 60 -12.48 18.52 25.94
C GLU A 60 -13.28 19.76 25.50
N SER A 61 -14.53 19.82 25.98
CA SER A 61 -15.29 21.00 26.43
C SER A 61 -16.57 20.52 27.12
#